data_AF-A0A2T4IQ25-F1
#
_entry.id   AF-A0A2T4IQ25-F1
#
_cell.length_a   1.000
_cell.length_b   1.000
_cell.length_c   1.000
_cell.angle_alpha   90.00
_cell.angle_beta   90.00
_cell.angle_gamma   90.00
#
_symmetry.space_group_name_H-M   'P 1'
#
loop_
_entity.id
_entity.type
_entity.pdbx_description
1 polymer ?
#
loop_
_entity_poly.entity_id
_entity_poly.type
_entity_poly.pdbx_seq_one_letter_code
_entity_poly.pdbx_strand_id
1 'polypeptide(L)'
;MSAPTGRRRAIAKALTALLPLAPYADMERIRADAGAVHMKTLPPTIAVWLATIAHIRHTHTDYEKLLAEGYDRDSARFFVIEQTNIVLTRWRATRLLDDDDDE
;
A
#
# COMPACT_ATOMS: atom_id res chain seq x y z
N MET A 1 -20.98 -1.36 -19.70
CA MET A 1 -19.71 -1.73 -19.05
C MET A 1 -18.70 -0.63 -19.34
N SER A 2 -18.46 0.30 -18.40
CA SER A 2 -17.44 1.33 -18.63
C SER A 2 -16.07 0.66 -18.63
N ALA A 3 -15.32 0.86 -19.71
CA ALA A 3 -14.15 0.09 -20.07
C ALA A 3 -13.10 -0.03 -18.94
N PRO A 4 -12.23 -1.08 -18.96
CA PRO A 4 -11.08 -1.22 -18.05
C PRO A 4 -10.20 0.05 -17.93
N THR A 5 -10.28 0.96 -18.90
CA THR A 5 -9.61 2.26 -18.91
C THR A 5 -10.11 3.22 -17.83
N GLY A 6 -11.40 3.18 -17.45
CA GLY A 6 -11.97 4.05 -16.42
C GLY A 6 -11.39 3.77 -15.03
N ARG A 7 -11.37 2.49 -14.64
CA ARG A 7 -10.76 2.05 -13.38
C ARG A 7 -9.25 2.32 -13.35
N ARG A 8 -8.53 2.00 -14.45
CA ARG A 8 -7.09 2.28 -14.56
C ARG A 8 -6.76 3.76 -14.37
N ARG A 9 -7.56 4.66 -14.98
CA ARG A 9 -7.43 6.11 -14.78
C ARG A 9 -7.70 6.52 -13.33
N ALA A 10 -8.71 5.94 -12.69
CA ALA A 10 -9.03 6.23 -11.30
C ALA A 10 -7.91 5.76 -10.33
N ILE A 11 -7.32 4.58 -10.56
CA ILE A 11 -6.16 4.09 -9.81
C ILE A 11 -4.97 5.03 -9.99
N ALA A 12 -4.66 5.43 -11.23
CA ALA A 12 -3.56 6.37 -11.49
C ALA A 12 -3.75 7.71 -10.75
N LYS A 13 -4.98 8.25 -10.77
CA LYS A 13 -5.31 9.48 -10.03
C LYS A 13 -5.16 9.30 -8.52
N ALA A 14 -5.64 8.19 -7.97
CA ALA A 14 -5.52 7.88 -6.55
C ALA A 14 -4.06 7.71 -6.11
N LEU A 15 -3.22 7.06 -6.93
CA LEU A 15 -1.79 6.93 -6.68
C LEU A 15 -1.08 8.28 -6.63
N THR A 16 -1.30 9.15 -7.62
CA THR A 16 -0.69 10.50 -7.62
C THR A 16 -1.17 11.34 -6.44
N ALA A 17 -2.44 11.20 -6.05
CA ALA A 17 -2.98 11.91 -4.89
C ALA A 17 -2.37 11.39 -3.58
N LEU A 18 -2.21 10.07 -3.43
CA LEU A 18 -1.71 9.46 -2.20
C LEU A 18 -0.19 9.57 -2.06
N LEU A 19 0.57 9.33 -3.13
CA LEU A 19 2.03 9.10 -3.10
C LEU A 19 2.78 9.98 -4.13
N PRO A 20 2.81 11.31 -3.94
CA PRO A 20 3.33 12.23 -4.94
C PRO A 20 4.83 12.07 -5.22
N LEU A 21 5.64 11.58 -4.27
CA LEU A 21 7.08 11.41 -4.41
C LEU A 21 7.56 9.95 -4.29
N ALA A 22 6.67 8.96 -4.39
CA ALA A 22 7.10 7.56 -4.40
C ALA A 22 7.93 7.24 -5.67
N PRO A 23 8.99 6.41 -5.57
CA PRO A 23 9.76 6.00 -6.72
C PRO A 23 8.91 5.29 -7.77
N TYR A 24 9.27 5.45 -9.04
CA TYR A 24 8.50 4.88 -10.16
C TYR A 24 8.36 3.36 -10.07
N ALA A 25 9.43 2.66 -9.65
CA ALA A 25 9.40 1.20 -9.51
C ALA A 25 8.36 0.75 -8.48
N ASP A 26 8.31 1.39 -7.31
CA ASP A 26 7.31 1.12 -6.28
C ASP A 26 5.90 1.45 -6.75
N MET A 27 5.72 2.63 -7.37
CA MET A 27 4.43 3.07 -7.92
C MET A 27 3.86 2.09 -8.95
N GLU A 28 4.69 1.49 -9.79
CA GLU A 28 4.24 0.53 -10.79
C GLU A 28 3.83 -0.81 -10.18
N ARG A 29 4.54 -1.26 -9.14
CA ARG A 29 4.14 -2.44 -8.36
C ARG A 29 2.79 -2.22 -7.69
N ILE A 30 2.63 -1.12 -6.96
CA ILE A 30 1.38 -0.76 -6.28
C ILE A 30 0.23 -0.62 -7.29
N ARG A 31 0.47 -0.02 -8.47
CA ARG A 31 -0.53 0.10 -9.54
C ARG A 31 -1.03 -1.25 -10.02
N ALA A 32 -0.13 -2.20 -10.24
CA ALA A 32 -0.48 -3.54 -10.67
C ALA A 32 -1.33 -4.25 -9.62
N ASP A 33 -0.92 -4.19 -8.35
CA ASP A 33 -1.59 -4.85 -7.23
C ASP A 33 -2.98 -4.25 -6.95
N ALA A 34 -3.11 -2.91 -6.93
CA ALA A 34 -4.40 -2.23 -6.80
C ALA A 34 -5.37 -2.51 -7.98
N GLY A 35 -4.80 -2.86 -9.13
CA GLY A 35 -5.52 -3.26 -10.35
C GLY A 35 -5.93 -4.73 -10.41
N ALA A 36 -5.49 -5.55 -9.45
CA ALA A 36 -5.72 -7.00 -9.47
C ALA A 36 -7.21 -7.37 -9.44
N VAL A 37 -7.53 -8.56 -9.98
CA VAL A 37 -8.91 -9.04 -10.12
C VAL A 37 -9.64 -9.12 -8.78
N HIS A 38 -8.95 -9.50 -7.70
CA HIS A 38 -9.53 -9.57 -6.36
C HIS A 38 -9.79 -8.20 -5.72
N MET A 39 -9.14 -7.13 -6.22
CA MET A 39 -9.34 -5.76 -5.75
C MET A 39 -10.46 -5.02 -6.51
N LYS A 40 -11.04 -5.63 -7.56
CA LYS A 40 -11.92 -4.95 -8.53
C LYS A 40 -13.20 -4.37 -7.91
N THR A 41 -13.68 -4.95 -6.81
CA THR A 41 -14.90 -4.54 -6.10
C THR A 41 -14.65 -3.38 -5.14
N LEU A 42 -13.40 -3.13 -4.76
CA LEU A 42 -13.03 -2.03 -3.87
C LEU A 42 -13.02 -0.69 -4.62
N PRO A 43 -13.37 0.42 -3.94
CA PRO A 43 -13.10 1.76 -4.44
C PRO A 43 -11.60 1.92 -4.78
N PRO A 44 -11.23 2.60 -5.88
CA PRO A 44 -9.84 2.74 -6.30
C PRO A 44 -8.91 3.32 -5.23
N THR A 45 -9.40 4.26 -4.42
CA THR A 45 -8.63 4.85 -3.31
C THR A 45 -8.29 3.83 -2.22
N ILE A 46 -9.25 2.97 -1.86
CA ILE A 46 -9.05 1.89 -0.88
C ILE A 46 -8.12 0.82 -1.45
N ALA A 47 -8.30 0.40 -2.71
CA ALA A 47 -7.42 -0.56 -3.35
C ALA A 47 -5.96 -0.06 -3.40
N VAL A 48 -5.76 1.22 -3.72
CA VAL A 48 -4.43 1.85 -3.72
C VAL A 48 -3.85 1.92 -2.31
N TRP A 49 -4.64 2.29 -1.30
CA TRP A 49 -4.19 2.29 0.10
C TRP A 49 -3.71 0.92 0.55
N LEU A 50 -4.53 -0.12 0.39
CA LEU A 50 -4.20 -1.49 0.80
C LEU A 50 -2.97 -2.03 0.05
N ALA A 51 -2.89 -1.81 -1.27
CA ALA A 51 -1.73 -2.20 -2.06
C ALA A 51 -0.45 -1.45 -1.62
N THR A 52 -0.58 -0.17 -1.25
CA THR A 52 0.55 0.64 -0.76
C THR A 52 1.07 0.09 0.56
N ILE A 53 0.21 -0.12 1.56
CA ILE A 53 0.60 -0.63 2.87
C ILE A 53 1.21 -2.03 2.74
N ALA A 54 0.60 -2.91 1.95
CA ALA A 54 1.16 -4.23 1.69
C ALA A 54 2.55 -4.13 1.05
N HIS A 55 2.71 -3.31 0.00
CA HIS A 55 3.98 -3.15 -0.70
C HIS A 55 5.09 -2.62 0.21
N ILE A 56 4.80 -1.54 0.98
CA ILE A 56 5.75 -0.97 1.94
C ILE A 56 6.14 -2.01 2.98
N ARG A 57 5.16 -2.68 3.58
CA ARG A 57 5.38 -3.72 4.59
C ARG A 57 6.29 -4.84 4.08
N HIS A 58 6.04 -5.36 2.88
CA HIS A 58 6.84 -6.47 2.36
C HIS A 58 8.23 -6.06 1.85
N THR A 59 8.41 -4.81 1.42
CA THR A 59 9.61 -4.39 0.66
C THR A 59 10.53 -3.46 1.46
N HIS A 60 9.96 -2.65 2.34
CA HIS A 60 10.65 -1.53 2.99
C HIS A 60 10.67 -1.63 4.52
N THR A 61 10.26 -2.76 5.08
CA THR A 61 10.29 -3.00 6.53
C THR A 61 10.82 -4.37 6.89
N ASP A 62 11.04 -4.62 8.18
CA ASP A 62 11.46 -5.91 8.72
C ASP A 62 10.34 -6.98 8.75
N TYR A 63 9.18 -6.76 8.12
CA TYR A 63 8.03 -7.66 8.22
C TYR A 63 8.36 -9.11 7.83
N GLU A 64 9.01 -9.33 6.69
CA GLU A 64 9.39 -10.68 6.24
C GLU A 64 10.38 -11.35 7.20
N LYS A 65 11.26 -10.55 7.82
CA LYS A 65 12.20 -11.04 8.82
C LYS A 65 11.47 -11.47 10.10
N LEU A 66 10.54 -10.66 10.59
CA LEU A 66 9.72 -10.99 11.77
C LEU A 66 8.92 -12.29 11.57
N LEU A 67 8.34 -12.48 10.37
CA LEU A 67 7.66 -13.74 10.05
C LEU A 67 8.63 -14.93 10.05
N ALA A 68 9.83 -14.78 9.52
CA ALA A 68 10.86 -15.82 9.53
C ALA A 68 11.36 -16.15 10.94
N GLU A 69 11.34 -15.18 11.84
CA GLU A 69 11.68 -15.34 13.26
C GLU A 69 10.54 -15.97 14.10
N GLY A 70 9.38 -16.21 13.49
CA GLY A 70 8.26 -16.92 14.11
C GLY A 70 7.22 -16.02 14.77
N TYR A 71 7.27 -14.70 14.54
CA TYR A 71 6.19 -13.81 14.95
C TYR A 71 4.92 -14.11 14.15
N ASP A 72 3.76 -14.00 14.79
CA ASP A 72 2.49 -14.02 14.08
C ASP A 72 2.30 -12.75 13.24
N ARG A 73 1.32 -12.78 12.33
CA ARG A 73 1.11 -11.70 11.37
C ARG A 73 0.67 -10.40 12.02
N ASP A 74 -0.11 -10.47 13.09
CA ASP A 74 -0.67 -9.27 13.72
C ASP A 74 0.42 -8.59 14.54
N SER A 75 1.20 -9.36 15.31
CA SER A 75 2.43 -8.86 15.94
C SER A 75 3.40 -8.26 14.93
N ALA A 76 3.68 -8.96 13.82
CA ALA A 76 4.60 -8.48 12.80
C ALA A 76 4.11 -7.19 12.11
N ARG A 77 2.80 -7.02 11.91
CA ARG A 77 2.20 -5.78 11.39
C ARG A 77 2.38 -4.63 12.37
N PHE A 78 2.07 -4.87 13.64
CA PHE A 78 2.21 -3.88 14.70
C PHE A 78 3.66 -3.34 14.78
N PHE A 79 4.66 -4.23 14.80
CA PHE A 79 6.06 -3.83 14.92
C PHE A 79 6.60 -2.99 13.75
N VAL A 80 5.99 -3.07 12.57
CA VAL A 80 6.48 -2.36 11.37
C VAL A 80 5.70 -1.09 11.03
N ILE A 81 4.74 -0.68 11.87
CA ILE A 81 3.95 0.56 11.66
C ILE A 81 4.89 1.77 11.55
N GLU A 82 5.84 1.92 12.47
CA GLU A 82 6.77 3.07 12.46
C GLU A 82 7.62 3.08 11.17
N GLN A 83 8.19 1.94 10.79
CA GLN A 83 8.96 1.79 9.55
C GLN A 83 8.11 2.13 8.32
N THR A 84 6.86 1.69 8.32
CA THR A 84 5.88 2.00 7.26
C THR A 84 5.63 3.51 7.17
N ASN A 85 5.41 4.19 8.30
CA ASN A 85 5.17 5.63 8.35
C ASN A 85 6.41 6.46 7.96
N ILE A 86 7.63 5.98 8.23
CA ILE A 86 8.86 6.59 7.73
C ILE A 86 8.89 6.59 6.20
N VAL A 87 8.52 5.47 5.57
CA VAL A 87 8.48 5.36 4.10
C VAL A 87 7.37 6.24 3.52
N LEU A 88 6.16 6.19 4.07
CA LEU A 88 5.04 7.05 3.68
C LEU A 88 5.43 8.54 3.77
N THR A 89 6.07 8.95 4.86
CA THR A 89 6.55 10.33 5.04
C THR A 89 7.59 10.71 4.00
N ARG A 90 8.56 9.82 3.71
CA ARG A 90 9.58 10.02 2.67
C ARG A 90 8.95 10.21 1.29
N TRP A 91 7.88 9.48 0.99
CA TRP A 91 7.12 9.58 -0.26
C TRP A 91 6.10 10.74 -0.26
N ARG A 92 6.07 11.53 0.82
CA ARG A 92 5.15 12.66 1.05
C ARG A 92 3.69 12.22 0.95
N ALA A 93 3.38 11.07 1.54
CA ALA A 93 2.05 10.52 1.51
C ALA A 93 1.03 11.45 2.17
N THR A 94 -0.18 11.52 1.63
CA THR A 94 -1.26 12.36 2.19
C THR A 94 -2.04 11.67 3.31
N ARG A 95 -1.68 10.43 3.65
CA ARG A 95 -2.24 9.61 4.73
C ARG A 95 -1.10 8.80 5.36
N LEU A 96 -1.11 8.69 6.67
CA LEU A 96 -0.25 7.81 7.46
C LEU A 96 -1.07 6.62 8.00
N LEU A 97 -0.38 5.54 8.35
CA LEU A 97 -0.97 4.35 8.96
C LEU A 97 -1.10 4.59 10.47
N ASP A 98 -2.31 4.44 11.00
CA ASP A 98 -2.54 4.46 12.45
C ASP A 98 -2.38 3.06 13.05
N ASP A 99 -2.15 2.96 14.36
CA ASP A 99 -2.09 1.66 15.04
C ASP A 99 -3.47 0.99 15.15
N ASP A 100 -4.53 1.79 15.24
CA ASP A 100 -5.92 1.36 15.22
C ASP A 100 -6.45 0.99 13.80
N ASP A 101 -5.70 1.29 12.72
CA ASP A 101 -6.13 1.00 11.33
C ASP A 101 -6.00 -0.50 10.95
N ASP A 102 -5.40 -1.33 11.82
CA ASP A 102 -5.15 -2.76 11.60
C ASP A 102 -6.26 -3.69 12.18
N GLU A 103 -7.30 -3.15 12.81
CA GLU A 103 -8.49 -3.88 13.34
C GLU A 103 -9.71 -3.83 12.39
#